data_AF-A0A8T4W2L9-F1
#
_entry.id   AF-A0A8T4W2L9-F1
#
_cell.length_a   1.000
_cell.length_b   1.000
_cell.length_c   1.000
_cell.angle_alpha   90.00
_cell.angle_beta   90.00
_cell.angle_gamma   90.00
#
_symmetry.space_group_name_H-M   'P 1'
#
loop_
_entity.id
_entity.type
_entity.pdbx_description
1 polymer ?
#
loop_
_entity_poly.entity_id
_entity_poly.type
_entity_poly.pdbx_seq_one_letter_code
_entity_poly.pdbx_strand_id
1 'polypeptide(L)' 'MGEKCEECGGTGKCSRCDGTGREKHGLFGLGLVSDSCKKCRGSGECKYCGGSGQVDRSRK' A
#
# COMPACT_ATOMS: atom_id res chain seq x y z
N MET A 1 3.04 -16.18 17.07
CA MET A 1 2.01 -15.27 16.51
C MET A 1 2.74 -14.06 15.94
N GLY A 2 2.50 -13.69 14.68
CA GLY A 2 3.15 -12.53 14.07
C GLY A 2 2.63 -11.21 14.68
N GLU A 3 3.47 -10.18 14.71
CA GLU A 3 3.03 -8.87 15.19
C GLU A 3 2.29 -8.13 14.07
N LYS A 4 1.24 -7.40 14.45
CA LYS A 4 0.45 -6.60 13.52
C LYS A 4 1.35 -5.55 12.85
N CYS A 5 1.34 -5.49 11.52
CA CYS A 5 2.11 -4.49 10.81
C CYS A 5 1.53 -3.10 11.08
N GLU A 6 2.27 -2.26 11.82
CA GLU A 6 1.80 -0.93 12.21
C GLU A 6 1.59 -0.01 11.01
N GLU A 7 2.45 -0.11 9.99
CA GLU A 7 2.38 0.71 8.77
C GLU A 7 1.04 0.58 8.02
N CYS A 8 0.44 -0.62 8.02
CA CYS A 8 -0.87 -0.87 7.39
C CYS A 8 -1.96 -1.15 8.41
N GLY A 9 -1.69 -0.99 9.72
CA GLY A 9 -2.63 -1.33 10.77
C GLY A 9 -3.17 -2.76 10.62
N GLY A 10 -2.34 -3.72 10.26
CA GLY A 10 -2.72 -5.13 10.12
C GLY A 10 -3.50 -5.51 8.87
N THR A 11 -3.80 -4.55 7.99
CA THR A 11 -4.64 -4.80 6.81
C THR A 11 -3.89 -5.46 5.66
N GLY A 12 -2.56 -5.37 5.64
CA GLY A 12 -1.73 -5.81 4.52
C GLY A 12 -1.80 -4.91 3.29
N LYS A 13 -2.71 -3.93 3.26
CA LYS A 13 -2.94 -3.05 2.13
C LYS A 13 -2.08 -1.80 2.22
N CYS A 14 -1.73 -1.24 1.09
CA CYS A 14 -1.09 0.07 1.04
C CYS A 14 -2.11 1.13 1.45
N SER A 15 -1.86 1.81 2.57
CA SER A 15 -2.75 2.83 3.15
C SER A 15 -2.91 4.07 2.27
N ARG A 16 -2.12 4.20 1.19
CA ARG A 16 -2.14 5.36 0.30
C ARG A 16 -3.06 5.18 -0.90
N CYS A 17 -3.27 3.94 -1.32
CA CYS A 17 -4.16 3.60 -2.43
C CYS A 17 -5.21 2.55 -2.03
N ASP A 18 -5.35 2.28 -0.73
CA ASP A 18 -6.31 1.33 -0.16
C ASP A 18 -6.28 -0.07 -0.78
N GLY A 19 -5.11 -0.54 -1.21
CA GLY A 19 -4.98 -1.84 -1.86
C GLY A 19 -5.16 -1.83 -3.39
N THR A 20 -5.54 -0.69 -3.98
CA THR A 20 -5.84 -0.62 -5.43
C THR A 20 -4.59 -0.55 -6.31
N GLY A 21 -3.44 -0.22 -5.72
CA GLY A 21 -2.19 -0.02 -6.46
C GLY A 21 -2.17 1.26 -7.30
N ARG A 22 -3.26 2.04 -7.35
CA ARG A 22 -3.40 3.21 -8.22
C ARG A 22 -3.83 4.42 -7.42
N GLU A 23 -3.16 5.55 -7.62
CA GLU A 23 -3.58 6.84 -7.09
C GLU A 23 -4.34 7.59 -8.18
N LYS A 24 -5.55 8.07 -7.85
CA LYS A 24 -6.32 8.92 -8.75
C LYS A 24 -5.74 10.33 -8.66
N HIS A 25 -4.82 10.65 -9.56
CA HIS A 25 -4.38 12.03 -9.73
C HIS A 25 -5.35 12.71 -10.70
N GLY A 26 -6.34 13.42 -10.15
CA GLY A 26 -7.20 14.28 -10.94
C GLY A 26 -6.39 15.46 -11.47
N LEU A 27 -5.93 15.39 -12.72
CA LEU A 27 -5.40 16.55 -13.40
C LEU A 27 -6.59 17.33 -13.97
N PHE A 28 -6.73 18.58 -13.52
CA PHE A 28 -7.71 19.55 -13.98
C PHE A 28 -7.80 19.54 -15.53
N GLY A 29 -8.90 19.02 -16.07
CA GLY A 29 -9.36 19.33 -17.43
C GLY A 29 -9.08 18.34 -18.58
N LEU A 30 -8.25 17.29 -18.45
CA LEU A 30 -7.90 16.44 -19.62
C LEU A 30 -8.07 14.92 -19.46
N GLY A 31 -8.65 14.44 -18.36
CA GLY A 31 -8.95 13.02 -18.17
C GLY A 31 -8.28 12.43 -16.94
N LEU A 32 -8.94 11.45 -16.32
CA LEU A 32 -8.49 10.79 -15.10
C LEU A 32 -7.25 9.93 -15.38
N VAL A 33 -6.06 10.47 -15.15
CA VAL A 33 -4.82 9.67 -15.14
C VAL A 33 -4.78 8.91 -13.82
N SER A 34 -4.99 7.60 -13.91
CA SER A 34 -4.69 6.68 -12.81
C SER A 34 -3.19 6.38 -12.83
N ASP A 35 -2.43 7.03 -11.95
CA ASP A 35 -1.00 6.75 -11.84
C ASP A 35 -0.76 5.58 -10.87
N SER A 36 0.35 4.88 -11.06
CA SER A 36 0.74 3.82 -10.14
C SER A 36 1.07 4.42 -8.78
N CYS A 37 0.44 3.92 -7.71
CA CYS A 37 0.65 4.46 -6.38
C CYS A 37 2.13 4.38 -6.02
N LYS A 38 2.76 5.53 -5.74
CA LYS A 38 4.22 5.60 -5.56
C LYS A 38 4.68 4.87 -4.30
N LYS A 39 3.83 4.84 -3.27
CA LYS A 39 4.13 4.17 -1.99
C LYS A 39 4.24 2.65 -2.18
N CYS A 40 3.31 2.02 -2.89
CA CYS A 40 3.36 0.58 -3.18
C CYS A 40 3.93 0.22 -4.56
N ARG A 41 4.36 1.19 -5.38
CA ARG A 41 4.81 0.98 -6.79
C ARG A 41 3.80 0.16 -7.62
N GLY A 42 2.51 0.44 -7.48
CA GLY A 42 1.51 -0.32 -8.24
C GLY A 42 1.06 -1.65 -7.64
N SER A 43 1.76 -2.19 -6.63
CA SER A 43 1.41 -3.52 -6.06
C SER A 43 0.09 -3.52 -5.27
N GLY A 44 -0.34 -2.37 -4.75
CA GLY A 44 -1.47 -2.27 -3.82
C GLY A 44 -1.15 -2.78 -2.40
N GLU A 45 -0.06 -3.51 -2.23
CA GLU A 45 0.30 -4.11 -0.95
C GLU A 45 1.16 -3.19 -0.08
N CYS A 46 1.07 -3.40 1.24
CA CYS A 46 1.98 -2.76 2.18
C CYS A 46 3.38 -3.35 2.00
N LYS A 47 4.36 -2.52 1.62
CA LYS A 47 5.74 -2.96 1.39
C LYS A 47 6.45 -3.48 2.63
N TYR A 48 6.00 -3.09 3.82
CA TYR A 48 6.64 -3.46 5.08
C TYR A 48 6.32 -4.90 5.50
N CYS A 49 5.09 -5.35 5.29
CA CYS A 49 4.67 -6.73 5.54
C CYS A 49 4.48 -7.56 4.26
N GLY A 50 4.75 -6.97 3.09
CA GLY A 50 4.57 -7.61 1.79
C GLY A 50 3.15 -8.11 1.55
N GLY A 51 2.13 -7.36 1.97
CA GLY A 51 0.72 -7.80 1.83
C GLY A 51 0.19 -8.66 2.98
N SER A 52 1.06 -9.18 3.85
CA SER A 52 0.69 -10.17 4.87
C SER A 52 -0.09 -9.60 6.06
N GLY A 53 -0.06 -8.27 6.25
CA GLY A 53 -0.65 -7.60 7.42
C GLY A 53 0.09 -7.87 8.74
N GLN A 54 1.07 -8.77 8.75
CA GLN A 54 1.87 -9.12 9.91
C GLN A 54 3.35 -8.99 9.56
N VAL A 55 4.14 -8.48 10.50
CA VAL A 55 5.60 -8.47 10.40
C VAL A 55 6.14 -9.46 11.43
N ASP A 56 7.02 -10.34 10.97
CA ASP A 56 7.78 -11.17 11.89
C ASP A 56 8.95 -10.34 12.39
N ARG A 57 8.92 -9.96 13.68
CA ARG A 57 9.94 -9.11 14.31
C ARG A 57 11.33 -9.76 14.36
N SER A 58 11.51 -10.96 13.78
CA SER A 58 12.73 -11.75 13.79
C SER A 58 13.80 -11.34 12.76
N ARG A 59 13.62 -10.27 11.98
CA ARG A 59 14.70 -9.65 11.18
C ARG A 59 14.95 -8.21 11.61
N LYS A 60 15.82 -8.05 12.59
CA LYS A 60 16.62 -6.84 12.78
C LYS A 60 18.08 -7.22 12.74
#